data_AF-A0A658KEK9-F1
#
_entry.id   AF-A0A658KEK9-F1
#
_cell.length_a   1.000
_cell.length_b   1.000
_cell.length_c   1.000
_cell.angle_alpha   90.00
_cell.angle_beta   90.00
_cell.angle_gamma   90.00
#
_symmetry.space_group_name_H-M   'P 1'
#
loop_
_entity.id
_entity.type
_entity.pdbx_description
1 polymer ?
#
loop_
_entity_poly.entity_id
_entity_poly.type
_entity_poly.pdbx_seq_one_letter_code
_entity_poly.pdbx_strand_id
1 'polypeptide(L)'
;MDSGVSEGDNISPFYDPMLGKLIAWGENREQARLRLLAMLDEFAVGGVRTNLAFLRRIIAHPAFAAAELDTGFIPRYQDKLLPQTGELCEELWQAAAEAFSQS
;
A
#
# COMPACT_ATOMS: atom_id res chain seq x y z
N MET A 1 8.91 12.30 -4.62
CA MET A 1 9.17 10.99 -3.98
C MET A 1 10.57 11.07 -3.47
N ASP A 2 10.76 10.75 -2.19
CA ASP A 2 12.08 10.77 -1.56
C ASP A 2 12.39 9.34 -1.12
N SER A 3 13.40 8.71 -1.71
CA SER A 3 13.79 7.32 -1.43
C SER A 3 15.24 7.25 -0.95
N GLY A 4 15.50 6.33 -0.02
CA GLY A 4 16.86 5.96 0.42
C GLY A 4 17.35 4.65 -0.19
N VAL A 5 16.55 4.02 -1.06
CA VAL A 5 16.82 2.71 -1.67
C VAL A 5 16.58 2.73 -3.18
N SER A 6 17.23 1.83 -3.88
CA SER A 6 17.09 1.53 -5.31
C SER A 6 16.70 0.06 -5.54
N GLU A 7 16.24 -0.26 -6.74
CA GLU A 7 15.99 -1.66 -7.12
C GLU A 7 17.28 -2.50 -6.99
N GLY A 8 17.15 -3.70 -6.41
CA GLY A 8 18.26 -4.60 -6.16
C GLY A 8 18.98 -4.37 -4.82
N ASP A 9 18.67 -3.28 -4.10
CA ASP A 9 19.23 -3.05 -2.76
C ASP A 9 18.69 -4.05 -1.73
N ASN A 10 19.56 -4.42 -0.78
CA ASN A 10 19.18 -5.27 0.35
C ASN A 10 18.63 -4.44 1.50
N ILE A 11 17.44 -4.80 1.98
CA ILE A 11 16.83 -4.20 3.18
C ILE A 11 17.34 -4.91 4.42
N SER A 12 18.29 -4.29 5.11
CA SER A 12 18.91 -4.82 6.33
C SER A 12 17.96 -4.76 7.53
N PRO A 13 17.98 -5.75 8.44
CA PRO A 13 17.21 -5.72 9.68
C PRO A 13 17.81 -4.77 10.75
N PHE A 14 18.99 -4.20 10.51
CA PHE A 14 19.71 -3.37 11.49
C PHE A 14 19.34 -1.88 11.46
N TYR A 15 18.52 -1.45 10.50
CA TYR A 15 18.09 -0.06 10.34
C TYR A 15 16.57 0.05 10.27
N ASP A 16 16.05 1.28 10.26
CA ASP A 16 14.63 1.55 10.05
C ASP A 16 14.16 1.00 8.69
N PRO A 17 13.10 0.17 8.62
CA PRO A 17 12.63 -0.45 7.37
C PRO A 17 11.92 0.53 6.40
N MET A 18 12.06 1.85 6.59
CA MET A 18 11.46 2.86 5.72
C MET A 18 12.13 2.87 4.34
N LEU A 19 11.40 2.43 3.31
CA LEU A 19 11.87 2.44 1.91
C LEU A 19 11.90 3.86 1.32
N GLY A 20 10.86 4.65 1.58
CA GLY A 20 10.76 6.00 1.05
C GLY A 20 9.47 6.71 1.45
N LYS A 21 9.33 7.96 0.98
CA LYS A 21 8.20 8.84 1.25
C LYS A 21 7.51 9.22 -0.06
N LEU A 22 6.24 8.85 -0.18
CA LEU A 22 5.36 9.30 -1.25
C LEU A 22 4.58 10.52 -0.76
N ILE A 23 4.77 11.64 -1.46
CA ILE A 23 4.14 12.92 -1.15
C ILE A 23 3.45 13.42 -2.41
N ALA A 24 2.18 13.81 -2.28
CA ALA A 24 1.43 14.46 -3.34
C ALA A 24 0.96 15.85 -2.89
N TRP A 25 0.90 16.77 -3.83
CA TRP A 25 0.35 18.11 -3.63
C TRP A 25 -0.80 18.35 -4.60
N GLY A 26 -1.75 19.19 -4.18
CA GLY A 26 -2.86 19.67 -5.00
C GLY A 26 -3.34 21.02 -4.48
N GLU A 27 -4.08 21.73 -5.31
CA GLU A 27 -4.72 23.02 -5.01
C GLU A 27 -5.70 22.92 -3.84
N ASN A 28 -6.26 21.72 -3.63
CA ASN A 28 -7.05 21.39 -2.45
C ASN A 28 -6.71 19.98 -1.93
N ARG A 29 -7.18 19.69 -0.72
CA ARG A 29 -6.92 18.43 -0.03
C ARG A 29 -7.38 17.21 -0.82
N GLU A 30 -8.52 17.30 -1.49
CA GLU A 30 -9.08 16.17 -2.24
C GLU A 30 -8.25 15.88 -3.50
N GLN A 31 -7.80 16.91 -4.20
CA GLN A 31 -6.88 16.75 -5.33
C GLN A 31 -5.57 16.10 -4.89
N ALA A 32 -4.99 16.55 -3.75
CA ALA A 32 -3.78 15.94 -3.20
C ALA A 32 -4.01 14.47 -2.80
N ARG A 33 -5.16 14.16 -2.16
CA ARG A 33 -5.54 12.81 -1.76
C ARG A 33 -5.68 11.86 -2.95
N LEU A 34 -6.39 12.30 -3.99
CA LEU A 34 -6.60 11.50 -5.21
C LEU A 34 -5.29 11.28 -5.98
N ARG A 35 -4.41 12.29 -6.04
CA ARG A 35 -3.07 12.13 -6.63
C ARG A 35 -2.22 11.14 -5.83
N LEU A 36 -2.22 11.22 -4.50
CA LEU A 36 -1.50 10.26 -3.67
C LEU A 36 -2.06 8.84 -3.85
N LEU A 37 -3.37 8.71 -3.98
CA LEU A 37 -4.02 7.42 -4.22
C LEU A 37 -3.60 6.80 -5.56
N ALA A 38 -3.54 7.61 -6.63
CA ALA A 38 -3.03 7.18 -7.94
C ALA A 38 -1.55 6.79 -7.87
N MET A 39 -0.71 7.58 -7.18
CA MET A 39 0.70 7.21 -6.97
C MET A 39 0.86 5.88 -6.24
N LEU A 40 0.01 5.59 -5.24
CA LEU A 40 0.01 4.31 -4.54
C LEU A 40 -0.49 3.15 -5.41
N ASP A 41 -1.31 3.40 -6.43
CA ASP A 41 -1.72 2.39 -7.42
C ASP A 41 -0.58 2.02 -8.39
N GLU A 42 0.24 2.99 -8.74
CA GLU A 42 1.37 2.81 -9.66
C GLU A 42 2.62 2.25 -8.97
N PHE A 43 2.70 2.33 -7.63
CA PHE A 43 3.88 1.95 -6.88
C PHE A 43 3.97 0.43 -6.64
N ALA A 44 4.93 -0.22 -7.26
CA ALA A 44 5.18 -1.65 -7.13
C ALA A 44 6.46 -1.93 -6.33
N VAL A 45 6.36 -2.82 -5.34
CA VAL A 45 7.50 -3.34 -4.57
C VAL A 45 7.33 -4.84 -4.37
N GLY A 46 8.27 -5.62 -4.87
CA GLY A 46 8.37 -7.06 -4.69
C GLY A 46 9.54 -7.46 -3.80
N GLY A 47 9.55 -8.71 -3.34
CA GLY A 47 10.66 -9.30 -2.57
C GLY A 47 10.67 -8.98 -1.08
N VAL A 48 9.88 -8.02 -0.61
CA VAL A 48 9.70 -7.69 0.81
C VAL A 48 8.22 -7.49 1.14
N ARG A 49 7.85 -7.72 2.40
CA ARG A 49 6.52 -7.33 2.90
C ARG A 49 6.45 -5.82 2.99
N THR A 50 5.37 -5.23 2.47
CA THR A 50 5.17 -3.77 2.48
C THR A 50 3.85 -3.38 3.11
N ASN A 51 3.75 -2.13 3.54
CA ASN A 51 2.51 -1.52 4.02
C ASN A 51 1.74 -0.77 2.91
N LEU A 52 2.12 -0.91 1.63
CA LEU A 52 1.51 -0.15 0.52
C LEU A 52 0.00 -0.33 0.45
N ALA A 53 -0.47 -1.59 0.53
CA ALA A 53 -1.91 -1.88 0.51
C ALA A 53 -2.64 -1.29 1.74
N PHE A 54 -1.99 -1.23 2.89
CA PHE A 54 -2.54 -0.61 4.10
C PHE A 54 -2.63 0.92 3.94
N LEU A 55 -1.57 1.57 3.47
CA LEU A 55 -1.56 3.01 3.21
C LEU A 55 -2.62 3.39 2.16
N ARG A 56 -2.71 2.62 1.07
CA ARG A 56 -3.76 2.78 0.06
C ARG A 56 -5.15 2.77 0.68
N ARG A 57 -5.45 1.79 1.54
CA ARG A 57 -6.75 1.67 2.23
C ARG A 57 -7.03 2.86 3.14
N ILE A 58 -6.02 3.39 3.85
CA ILE A 58 -6.18 4.61 4.66
C ILE A 58 -6.56 5.79 3.77
N ILE A 59 -5.80 6.05 2.72
CA ILE A 59 -6.02 7.21 1.82
C ILE A 59 -7.37 7.11 1.10
N ALA A 60 -7.81 5.90 0.77
CA ALA A 60 -9.11 5.63 0.16
C ALA A 60 -10.29 5.63 1.15
N HIS A 61 -10.04 5.55 2.47
CA HIS A 61 -11.10 5.40 3.45
C HIS A 61 -12.00 6.65 3.53
N PRO A 62 -13.34 6.52 3.52
CA PRO A 62 -14.24 7.68 3.57
C PRO A 62 -14.02 8.59 4.77
N ALA A 63 -13.79 8.04 5.96
CA ALA A 63 -13.48 8.84 7.15
C ALA A 63 -12.17 9.64 7.01
N PHE A 64 -11.17 9.11 6.29
CA PHE A 64 -9.97 9.89 5.95
C PHE A 64 -10.33 10.99 4.94
N ALA A 65 -11.11 10.71 3.90
CA ALA A 65 -11.57 11.72 2.95
C ALA A 65 -12.37 12.85 3.64
N ALA A 66 -13.21 12.54 4.63
CA ALA A 66 -13.99 13.48 5.43
C ALA A 66 -13.19 14.21 6.53
N ALA A 67 -11.90 13.89 6.71
CA ALA A 67 -11.03 14.44 7.75
C ALA A 67 -11.53 14.15 9.20
N GLU A 68 -12.16 13.00 9.41
CA GLU A 68 -12.53 12.48 10.73
C GLU A 68 -11.29 11.88 11.42
N LEU A 69 -10.36 12.74 11.85
CA LEU A 69 -9.03 12.34 12.30
C LEU A 69 -8.85 12.51 13.81
N ASP A 70 -8.39 11.44 14.44
CA ASP A 70 -7.86 11.42 15.80
C ASP A 70 -6.85 10.29 15.96
N THR A 71 -6.16 10.22 17.10
CA THR A 71 -5.11 9.21 17.34
C THR A 71 -5.65 7.77 17.45
N GLY A 72 -6.98 7.59 17.55
CA GLY A 72 -7.66 6.31 17.53
C GLY A 72 -8.15 5.85 16.15
N PHE A 73 -7.86 6.58 15.06
CA PHE A 73 -8.35 6.26 13.72
C PHE A 73 -8.02 4.81 13.28
N ILE A 74 -6.77 4.39 13.43
CA ILE A 74 -6.31 3.07 12.98
C ILE A 74 -6.98 1.94 13.78
N PRO A 75 -6.96 1.93 15.13
CA PRO A 75 -7.69 0.93 15.91
C PRO A 75 -9.19 0.88 15.59
N ARG A 76 -9.82 2.04 15.38
CA ARG A 76 -11.26 2.14 15.08
C ARG A 76 -11.64 1.46 13.77
N TYR A 77 -10.81 1.58 12.74
CA TYR A 77 -11.07 1.05 11.40
C TYR A 77 -10.21 -0.17 11.04
N GLN A 78 -9.63 -0.84 12.05
CA GLN A 78 -8.67 -1.93 11.86
C GLN A 78 -9.16 -3.00 10.88
N ASP A 79 -10.40 -3.46 11.01
CA ASP A 79 -10.98 -4.51 10.16
C ASP A 79 -11.06 -4.11 8.67
N LYS A 80 -11.20 -2.81 8.39
CA LYS A 80 -11.24 -2.26 7.03
C LYS A 80 -9.85 -2.03 6.47
N LEU A 81 -8.89 -1.66 7.31
CA LEU A 81 -7.52 -1.34 6.91
C LEU A 81 -6.63 -2.59 6.81
N LEU A 82 -6.91 -3.61 7.61
CA LEU A 82 -6.19 -4.88 7.69
C LEU A 82 -7.18 -6.05 7.50
N PRO A 83 -7.80 -6.17 6.31
CA PRO A 83 -8.71 -7.29 6.05
C PRO A 83 -7.93 -8.61 6.14
N GLN A 84 -8.58 -9.63 6.67
CA GLN A 84 -8.03 -10.98 6.64
C GLN A 84 -7.93 -11.45 5.19
N THR A 85 -6.76 -11.91 4.80
CA THR A 85 -6.59 -12.59 3.51
C THR A 85 -7.29 -13.94 3.60
N GLY A 86 -8.32 -14.15 2.79
CA GLY A 86 -8.96 -15.47 2.66
C GLY A 86 -8.13 -16.41 1.80
N GLU A 87 -8.44 -17.71 1.85
CA GLU A 87 -7.92 -18.67 0.88
C GLU A 87 -8.37 -18.28 -0.53
N LEU A 88 -7.40 -18.28 -1.45
CA LEU A 88 -7.67 -18.08 -2.87
C LEU A 88 -8.28 -19.36 -3.43
N CYS A 89 -9.26 -19.23 -4.34
CA CYS A 89 -9.88 -20.40 -4.95
C CYS A 89 -8.87 -21.22 -5.76
N GLU A 90 -9.13 -22.52 -5.88
CA GLU A 90 -8.27 -23.45 -6.61
C GLU A 90 -8.06 -23.03 -8.08
N GLU A 91 -9.07 -22.43 -8.70
CA GLU A 91 -9.01 -21.90 -10.07
C GLU A 91 -7.90 -20.85 -10.24
N LEU A 92 -7.69 -20.00 -9.23
CA LEU A 92 -6.64 -18.98 -9.27
C LEU A 92 -5.25 -19.63 -9.15
N TRP A 93 -5.12 -20.67 -8.33
CA TRP A 93 -3.86 -21.42 -8.21
C TRP A 93 -3.50 -22.14 -9.50
N GLN A 94 -4.49 -22.73 -10.18
CA GLN A 94 -4.29 -23.36 -11.48
C GLN A 94 -3.85 -22.33 -12.53
N ALA A 95 -4.53 -21.18 -12.61
CA ALA A 95 -4.15 -20.10 -13.53
C ALA A 95 -2.73 -19.57 -13.28
N ALA A 96 -2.33 -19.42 -12.01
CA ALA A 96 -0.98 -19.01 -11.65
C ALA A 96 0.08 -20.05 -12.04
N ALA A 97 -0.20 -21.34 -11.86
CA ALA A 97 0.70 -22.43 -12.23
C ALA A 97 0.88 -22.55 -13.75
N GLU A 98 -0.19 -22.36 -14.51
CA GLU A 98 -0.16 -22.33 -15.98
C GLU A 98 0.67 -21.13 -16.49
N ALA A 99 0.47 -19.94 -15.92
CA ALA A 99 1.22 -18.75 -16.27
C ALA A 99 2.72 -18.90 -15.97
N PHE A 100 3.07 -19.49 -14.81
CA PHE A 100 4.45 -19.76 -14.43
C PHE A 100 5.12 -20.81 -15.33
N SER A 101 4.37 -21.80 -15.81
CA SER A 101 4.91 -22.83 -16.71
C SER A 101 5.16 -22.31 -18.13
N GLN A 102 4.63 -21.14 -18.48
CA GLN A 102 4.75 -20.51 -19.79
C GLN A 102 5.79 -19.36 -19.83
N SER A 103 6.39 -19.01 -18.69
CA SER A 103 7.43 -17.98 -18.53
C SER A 103 8.82 -18.61 -18.42
#